data_AF-A0A3R9TKM6-F1
#
_entry.id   AF-A0A3R9TKM6-F1
#
_cell.length_a   1.000
_cell.length_b   1.000
_cell.length_c   1.000
_cell.angle_alpha   90.00
_cell.angle_beta   90.00
_cell.angle_gamma   90.00
#
_symmetry.space_group_name_H-M   'P 1'
#
loop_
_entity.id
_entity.type
_entity.pdbx_description
1 polymer ?
#
loop_
_entity_poly.entity_id
_entity_poly.type
_entity_poly.pdbx_seq_one_letter_code
_entity_poly.pdbx_strand_id
1 'polypeptide(L)'
;VIKGEFGLTKDQIANINIAAVAITILVRLAVGPLCDKYGPRITYTTLLLLGSIPVFGVAAANSYESFLFFRLLIGAIGASFVITQYHTSIMFAPNVVGTANAAAAGWGNAGGGATQALMPLLLGAIVMFGVEQTMGWRVALIVPGVMMVIVGVLYWKLTQDCPQGNFKEVRAQGIEVGSGKKGGMAILMQAARNYRVWILFLAYGAC
;
A
#
# COMPACT_ATOMS: atom_id res chain seq x y z
N VAL A 1 24.10 2.59 6.70
CA VAL A 1 24.46 1.97 5.39
C VAL A 1 24.02 2.86 4.24
N ILE A 2 22.71 2.97 3.91
CA ILE A 2 22.20 3.78 2.78
C ILE A 2 22.64 5.26 2.81
N LYS A 3 22.60 5.93 3.98
CA LYS A 3 23.07 7.32 4.12
C LYS A 3 24.57 7.50 3.83
N GLY A 4 25.38 6.48 4.13
CA GLY A 4 26.82 6.51 3.91
C GLY A 4 27.22 6.16 2.47
N GLU A 5 26.47 5.28 1.82
CA GLU A 5 26.75 4.81 0.45
C GLU A 5 26.40 5.87 -0.62
N PHE A 6 25.33 6.64 -0.39
CA PHE A 6 24.89 7.69 -1.32
C PHE A 6 25.36 9.11 -0.94
N GLY A 7 26.12 9.27 0.15
CA GLY A 7 26.57 10.58 0.63
C GLY A 7 25.43 11.57 0.92
N LEU A 8 24.26 11.07 1.32
CA LEU A 8 23.03 11.88 1.36
C LEU A 8 23.06 12.91 2.48
N THR A 9 22.72 14.14 2.13
CA THR A 9 22.44 15.19 3.12
C THR A 9 21.19 14.84 3.93
N LYS A 10 21.07 15.39 5.14
CA LYS A 10 19.86 15.20 5.95
C LYS A 10 18.61 15.70 5.20
N ASP A 11 18.74 16.77 4.43
CA ASP A 11 17.66 17.37 3.64
C ASP A 11 17.21 16.47 2.49
N GLN A 12 18.14 15.81 1.80
CA GLN A 12 17.83 14.84 0.75
C GLN A 12 17.02 13.64 1.28
N ILE A 13 17.38 13.14 2.47
CA ILE A 13 16.62 12.07 3.13
C ILE A 13 15.21 12.55 3.50
N ALA A 14 15.09 13.78 3.99
CA ALA A 14 13.79 14.38 4.30
C ALA A 14 12.92 14.50 3.04
N ASN A 15 13.48 15.02 1.94
CA ASN A 15 12.78 15.15 0.66
C ASN A 15 12.27 13.80 0.13
N ILE A 16 13.08 12.75 0.22
CA ILE A 16 12.68 11.40 -0.17
C ILE A 16 11.47 10.92 0.63
N ASN A 17 11.49 11.12 1.96
CA ASN A 17 10.39 10.69 2.82
C ASN A 17 9.12 11.50 2.57
N ILE A 18 9.24 12.83 2.41
CA ILE A 18 8.11 13.71 2.08
C ILE A 18 7.48 13.29 0.75
N ALA A 19 8.30 13.04 -0.28
CA ALA A 19 7.82 12.59 -1.58
C ALA A 19 7.08 11.25 -1.50
N ALA A 20 7.61 10.28 -0.74
CA ALA A 20 6.97 8.98 -0.54
C ALA A 20 5.63 9.07 0.21
N VAL A 21 5.50 9.97 1.18
CA VAL A 21 4.22 10.20 1.87
C VAL A 21 3.23 10.94 0.97
N ALA A 22 3.68 11.96 0.23
CA ALA A 22 2.83 12.76 -0.65
C ALA A 22 2.18 11.91 -1.75
N ILE A 23 2.95 11.06 -2.42
CA ILE A 23 2.41 10.16 -3.45
C ILE A 23 1.44 9.13 -2.84
N THR A 24 1.67 8.67 -1.61
CA THR A 24 0.74 7.77 -0.92
C THR A 24 -0.65 8.40 -0.81
N ILE A 25 -0.73 9.68 -0.42
CA ILE A 25 -2.00 10.41 -0.30
C ILE A 25 -2.71 10.49 -1.66
N LEU A 26 -1.98 10.85 -2.73
CA LEU A 26 -2.55 10.96 -4.07
C LEU A 26 -3.09 9.62 -4.58
N VAL A 27 -2.30 8.55 -4.42
CA VAL A 27 -2.70 7.21 -4.88
C VAL A 27 -3.88 6.68 -4.07
N ARG A 28 -3.96 6.96 -2.76
CA ARG A 28 -5.13 6.63 -1.92
C ARG A 28 -6.43 7.23 -2.46
N LEU A 29 -6.40 8.48 -2.92
CA LEU A 29 -7.56 9.13 -3.55
C LEU A 29 -7.95 8.49 -4.88
N ALA A 30 -6.97 8.06 -5.68
CA ALA A 30 -7.19 7.43 -6.98
C ALA A 30 -7.69 5.97 -6.85
N VAL A 31 -7.21 5.23 -5.86
CA VAL A 31 -7.49 3.80 -5.68
C VAL A 31 -8.93 3.52 -5.25
N GLY A 32 -9.57 4.43 -4.51
CA GLY A 32 -11.00 4.29 -4.15
C GLY A 32 -11.90 4.08 -5.38
N PRO A 33 -11.91 5.02 -6.35
CA PRO A 33 -12.63 4.86 -7.61
C PRO A 33 -12.22 3.62 -8.42
N LEU A 34 -10.96 3.17 -8.33
CA LEU A 34 -10.50 1.95 -9.00
C LEU A 34 -11.11 0.71 -8.35
N CYS A 35 -11.22 0.65 -7.03
CA CYS A 35 -11.92 -0.42 -6.32
C CYS A 35 -13.40 -0.45 -6.68
N ASP A 36 -14.07 0.71 -6.73
CA ASP A 36 -15.45 0.80 -7.18
C ASP A 36 -15.61 0.31 -8.64
N LYS A 37 -14.66 0.61 -9.53
CA LYS A 37 -14.76 0.23 -10.95
C LYS A 37 -14.41 -1.23 -11.21
N TYR A 38 -13.30 -1.72 -10.69
CA TYR A 38 -12.71 -3.02 -11.04
C TYR A 38 -12.86 -4.09 -9.97
N GLY A 39 -13.33 -3.73 -8.77
CA GLY A 39 -13.35 -4.61 -7.61
C GLY A 39 -12.04 -4.54 -6.80
N PRO A 40 -12.09 -4.84 -5.49
CA PRO A 40 -10.90 -4.79 -4.65
C PRO A 40 -9.91 -5.91 -4.96
N ARG A 41 -10.34 -7.10 -5.42
CA ARG A 41 -9.40 -8.20 -5.70
C ARG A 41 -8.40 -7.83 -6.77
N ILE A 42 -8.90 -7.31 -7.90
CA ILE A 42 -8.07 -6.92 -9.04
C ILE A 42 -7.19 -5.73 -8.66
N THR A 43 -7.76 -4.74 -7.99
CA THR A 43 -7.04 -3.53 -7.59
C THR A 43 -5.92 -3.87 -6.60
N TYR A 44 -6.17 -4.73 -5.60
CA TYR A 44 -5.15 -5.15 -4.62
C TYR A 44 -4.02 -5.95 -5.26
N THR A 45 -4.37 -6.94 -6.08
CA THR A 45 -3.40 -7.79 -6.78
C THR A 45 -2.51 -6.94 -7.68
N THR A 46 -3.12 -6.05 -8.47
CA THR A 46 -2.39 -5.17 -9.40
C THR A 46 -1.47 -4.23 -8.63
N LEU A 47 -1.93 -3.64 -7.53
CA LEU A 47 -1.12 -2.77 -6.69
C LEU A 47 0.10 -3.51 -6.11
N LEU A 48 -0.07 -4.74 -5.61
CA LEU A 48 1.03 -5.52 -5.07
C LEU A 48 2.03 -5.96 -6.15
N LEU A 49 1.54 -6.46 -7.28
CA LEU A 49 2.42 -6.91 -8.37
C LEU A 49 3.18 -5.73 -8.99
N LEU A 50 2.49 -4.63 -9.32
CA LEU A 50 3.16 -3.43 -9.83
C LEU A 50 4.06 -2.78 -8.78
N GLY A 51 3.68 -2.84 -7.50
CA GLY A 51 4.46 -2.35 -6.37
C GLY A 51 5.71 -3.17 -6.09
N SER A 52 5.74 -4.45 -6.45
CA SER A 52 6.94 -5.28 -6.29
C SER A 52 8.08 -4.84 -7.23
N ILE A 53 7.76 -4.32 -8.41
CA ILE A 53 8.72 -3.86 -9.42
C ILE A 53 9.64 -2.76 -8.87
N PRO A 54 9.14 -1.63 -8.32
CA PRO A 54 10.01 -0.60 -7.74
C PRO A 54 10.75 -1.07 -6.49
N VAL A 55 10.22 -2.05 -5.73
CA VAL A 55 10.96 -2.65 -4.60
C VAL A 55 12.23 -3.36 -5.09
N PHE A 56 12.13 -4.16 -6.15
CA PHE A 56 13.31 -4.75 -6.80
C PHE A 56 14.19 -3.67 -7.45
N GLY A 57 13.59 -2.64 -8.04
CA GLY A 57 14.28 -1.50 -8.64
C GLY A 57 15.15 -0.71 -7.66
N VAL A 58 14.69 -0.49 -6.41
CA VAL A 58 15.50 0.14 -5.36
C VAL A 58 16.80 -0.62 -5.11
N ALA A 59 16.77 -1.96 -5.14
CA ALA A 59 17.96 -2.77 -4.91
C ALA A 59 19.04 -2.56 -5.98
N ALA A 60 18.66 -2.11 -7.18
CA ALA A 60 19.56 -1.77 -8.28
C ALA A 60 19.90 -0.26 -8.37
N ALA A 61 19.34 0.59 -7.50
CA ALA A 61 19.58 2.03 -7.55
C ALA A 61 21.02 2.39 -7.17
N ASN A 62 21.66 3.26 -7.96
CA ASN A 62 23.05 3.69 -7.77
C ASN A 62 23.22 5.21 -7.75
N SER A 63 22.13 5.97 -7.86
CA SER A 63 22.12 7.43 -7.73
C SER A 63 21.03 7.91 -6.78
N TYR A 64 21.16 9.14 -6.27
CA TYR A 64 20.12 9.77 -5.44
C TYR A 64 18.77 9.86 -6.18
N GLU A 65 18.78 10.27 -7.44
CA GLU A 65 17.55 10.43 -8.23
C GLU A 65 16.84 9.10 -8.48
N SER A 66 17.59 8.04 -8.81
CA SER A 66 17.01 6.70 -8.97
C SER A 66 16.45 6.17 -7.65
N PHE A 67 17.15 6.39 -6.53
CA PHE A 67 16.67 6.00 -5.21
C PHE A 67 15.40 6.77 -4.80
N LEU A 68 15.35 8.09 -5.05
CA LEU A 68 14.18 8.92 -4.82
C LEU A 68 12.99 8.45 -5.66
N PHE A 69 13.20 8.20 -6.95
CA PHE A 69 12.16 7.75 -7.88
C PHE A 69 11.52 6.42 -7.44
N PHE A 70 12.34 5.41 -7.17
CA PHE A 70 11.81 4.12 -6.73
C PHE A 70 11.15 4.20 -5.36
N ARG A 71 11.66 5.01 -4.44
CA ARG A 71 11.05 5.21 -3.12
C ARG A 71 9.70 5.93 -3.18
N LEU A 72 9.56 6.88 -4.11
CA LEU A 72 8.27 7.49 -4.45
C LEU A 72 7.30 6.40 -4.94
N LEU A 73 7.71 5.55 -5.88
CA LEU A 73 6.86 4.47 -6.36
C LEU A 73 6.49 3.44 -5.26
N ILE A 74 7.41 3.13 -4.35
CA ILE A 74 7.10 2.29 -3.18
C ILE A 74 6.05 2.95 -2.28
N GLY A 75 6.09 4.28 -2.13
CA GLY A 75 5.06 5.03 -1.41
C GLY A 75 3.64 4.74 -1.93
N ALA A 76 3.47 4.57 -3.24
CA ALA A 76 2.17 4.24 -3.83
C ALA A 76 1.54 2.95 -3.25
N ILE A 77 2.36 1.98 -2.82
CA ILE A 77 1.92 0.72 -2.20
C ILE A 77 1.15 0.98 -0.90
N GLY A 78 1.41 2.10 -0.22
CA GLY A 78 0.69 2.53 0.98
C GLY A 78 -0.81 2.80 0.75
N ALA A 79 -1.27 2.82 -0.51
CA ALA A 79 -2.69 2.84 -0.85
C ALA A 79 -3.40 1.49 -0.64
N SER A 80 -2.65 0.40 -0.44
CA SER A 80 -3.19 -0.92 -0.07
C SER A 80 -4.10 -0.85 1.16
N PHE A 81 -3.82 0.06 2.09
CA PHE A 81 -4.68 0.31 3.24
C PHE A 81 -6.13 0.65 2.84
N VAL A 82 -6.31 1.54 1.85
CA VAL A 82 -7.65 1.94 1.38
C VAL A 82 -8.36 0.76 0.74
N ILE A 83 -7.65 -0.06 -0.04
CA ILE A 83 -8.24 -1.25 -0.67
C ILE A 83 -8.64 -2.26 0.38
N THR A 84 -7.80 -2.52 1.39
CA THR A 84 -8.14 -3.44 2.49
C THR A 84 -9.42 -2.97 3.19
N GLN A 85 -9.49 -1.70 3.58
CA GLN A 85 -10.66 -1.13 4.26
C GLN A 85 -11.92 -1.20 3.39
N TYR A 86 -11.79 -0.94 2.10
CA TYR A 86 -12.88 -1.10 1.14
C TYR A 86 -13.35 -2.56 1.10
N HIS A 87 -12.41 -3.50 0.95
CA HIS A 87 -12.72 -4.91 0.79
C HIS A 87 -13.36 -5.52 2.05
N THR A 88 -12.83 -5.23 3.24
CA THR A 88 -13.45 -5.67 4.49
C THR A 88 -14.84 -5.06 4.66
N SER A 89 -15.04 -3.81 4.24
CA SER A 89 -16.34 -3.14 4.35
C SER A 89 -17.44 -3.73 3.47
N ILE A 90 -17.10 -4.33 2.34
CA ILE A 90 -18.07 -5.02 1.47
C ILE A 90 -18.22 -6.51 1.80
N MET A 91 -17.23 -7.10 2.48
CA MET A 91 -17.24 -8.51 2.88
C MET A 91 -18.02 -8.77 4.16
N PHE A 92 -17.99 -7.82 5.09
CA PHE A 92 -18.59 -7.97 6.41
C PHE A 92 -19.87 -7.15 6.56
N ALA A 93 -20.82 -7.69 7.34
CA ALA A 93 -22.08 -7.00 7.62
C ALA A 93 -21.87 -5.77 8.53
N PRO A 94 -22.75 -4.75 8.47
CA PRO A 94 -22.57 -3.48 9.19
C PRO A 94 -22.44 -3.60 10.72
N ASN A 95 -22.95 -4.66 11.31
CA ASN A 95 -22.86 -4.93 12.74
C ASN A 95 -21.45 -5.37 13.20
N VAL A 96 -20.63 -5.91 12.29
CA VAL A 96 -19.28 -6.42 12.62
C VAL A 96 -18.17 -5.76 11.81
N VAL A 97 -18.52 -4.94 10.81
CA VAL A 97 -17.57 -4.29 9.91
C VAL A 97 -16.55 -3.41 10.65
N GLY A 98 -16.95 -2.75 11.74
CA GLY A 98 -16.05 -1.93 12.56
C GLY A 98 -14.91 -2.75 13.15
N THR A 99 -15.23 -3.91 13.74
CA THR A 99 -14.24 -4.82 14.32
C THR A 99 -13.35 -5.44 13.23
N ALA A 100 -13.93 -5.83 12.09
CA ALA A 100 -13.16 -6.36 10.97
C ALA A 100 -12.16 -5.34 10.41
N ASN A 101 -12.60 -4.09 10.22
CA ASN A 101 -11.77 -2.98 9.77
C ASN A 101 -10.65 -2.65 10.77
N ALA A 102 -10.96 -2.65 12.06
CA ALA A 102 -10.00 -2.42 13.13
C ALA A 102 -8.95 -3.54 13.21
N ALA A 103 -9.36 -4.81 13.12
CA ALA A 103 -8.44 -5.94 13.12
C ALA A 103 -7.51 -5.91 11.90
N ALA A 104 -8.06 -5.64 10.70
CA ALA A 104 -7.27 -5.54 9.48
C ALA A 104 -6.29 -4.36 9.52
N ALA A 105 -6.72 -3.19 10.00
CA ALA A 105 -5.85 -2.03 10.20
C ALA A 105 -4.74 -2.31 11.23
N GLY A 106 -5.10 -2.96 12.35
CA GLY A 106 -4.17 -3.32 13.41
C GLY A 106 -3.06 -4.24 12.91
N TRP A 107 -3.41 -5.31 12.19
CA TRP A 107 -2.44 -6.21 11.56
C TRP A 107 -1.55 -5.50 10.52
N GLY A 108 -2.13 -4.60 9.72
CA GLY A 108 -1.36 -3.78 8.78
C GLY A 108 -0.30 -2.92 9.48
N ASN A 109 -0.65 -2.25 10.57
CA ASN A 109 0.28 -1.43 11.35
C ASN A 109 1.31 -2.28 12.10
N ALA A 110 0.91 -3.44 12.65
CA ALA A 110 1.81 -4.38 13.29
C ALA A 110 2.91 -4.87 12.32
N GLY A 111 2.58 -5.06 11.04
CA GLY A 111 3.57 -5.39 9.99
C GLY A 111 4.65 -4.32 9.81
N GLY A 112 4.29 -3.04 9.97
CA GLY A 112 5.25 -1.93 9.97
C GLY A 112 6.24 -2.03 11.14
N GLY A 113 5.75 -2.31 12.34
CA GLY A 113 6.60 -2.55 13.52
C GLY A 113 7.47 -3.81 13.38
N ALA A 114 6.89 -4.90 12.89
CA ALA A 114 7.62 -6.14 12.62
C ALA A 114 8.75 -5.93 11.61
N THR A 115 8.53 -5.12 10.57
CA THR A 115 9.59 -4.78 9.59
C THR A 115 10.75 -4.07 10.27
N GLN A 116 10.50 -3.13 11.18
CA GLN A 116 11.57 -2.42 11.90
C GLN A 116 12.39 -3.37 12.79
N ALA A 117 11.77 -4.40 13.36
CA ALA A 117 12.45 -5.40 14.18
C ALA A 117 13.19 -6.47 13.34
N LEU A 118 12.56 -6.95 12.26
CA LEU A 118 13.06 -8.05 11.44
C LEU A 118 14.12 -7.62 10.43
N MET A 119 14.04 -6.40 9.89
CA MET A 119 14.94 -5.95 8.83
C MET A 119 16.42 -5.88 9.29
N PRO A 120 16.75 -5.38 10.50
CA PRO A 120 18.11 -5.44 11.02
C PRO A 120 18.61 -6.88 11.24
N LEU A 121 17.74 -7.79 11.67
CA LEU A 121 18.08 -9.20 11.86
C LEU A 121 18.35 -9.90 10.53
N LEU A 122 17.54 -9.62 9.51
CA LEU A 122 17.76 -10.08 8.13
C LEU A 122 19.09 -9.58 7.58
N LEU A 123 19.40 -8.30 7.76
CA LEU A 123 20.70 -7.74 7.36
C LEU A 123 21.85 -8.45 8.08
N GLY A 124 21.75 -8.63 9.40
CA GLY A 124 22.76 -9.34 10.19
C GLY A 124 22.97 -10.78 9.73
N ALA A 125 21.88 -11.51 9.44
CA ALA A 125 21.95 -12.86 8.90
C ALA A 125 22.66 -12.90 7.54
N ILE A 126 22.30 -12.01 6.61
CA ILE A 126 22.90 -11.94 5.27
C ILE A 126 24.41 -11.66 5.35
N VAL A 127 24.83 -10.80 6.26
CA VAL A 127 26.25 -10.48 6.49
C VAL A 127 27.00 -11.67 7.09
N MET A 128 26.37 -12.43 7.99
CA MET A 128 26.96 -13.66 8.55
C MET A 128 27.14 -14.75 7.48
N PHE A 129 26.31 -14.76 6.43
CA PHE A 129 26.49 -15.64 5.26
C PHE A 129 27.59 -15.17 4.29
N GLY A 130 28.37 -14.15 4.64
CA GLY A 130 29.54 -13.70 3.88
C GLY A 130 29.24 -12.68 2.78
N VAL A 131 28.02 -12.13 2.73
CA VAL A 131 27.67 -11.05 1.79
C VAL A 131 28.23 -9.73 2.32
N GLU A 132 28.92 -8.99 1.46
CA GLU A 132 29.46 -7.68 1.78
C GLU A 132 28.36 -6.71 2.26
N GLN A 133 28.65 -5.89 3.27
CA GLN A 133 27.70 -4.96 3.89
C GLN A 133 27.03 -3.99 2.89
N THR A 134 27.73 -3.66 1.81
CA THR A 134 27.26 -2.84 0.67
C THR A 134 26.16 -3.53 -0.14
N MET A 135 26.21 -4.86 -0.24
CA MET A 135 25.19 -5.68 -0.92
C MET A 135 24.10 -6.18 0.03
N GLY A 136 24.38 -6.25 1.34
CA GLY A 136 23.47 -6.83 2.34
C GLY A 136 22.07 -6.18 2.38
N TRP A 137 21.98 -4.85 2.29
CA TRP A 137 20.68 -4.17 2.31
C TRP A 137 19.92 -4.31 0.98
N ARG A 138 20.63 -4.43 -0.14
CA ARG A 138 20.04 -4.64 -1.47
C ARG A 138 19.40 -6.03 -1.53
N VAL A 139 20.12 -7.05 -1.04
CA VAL A 139 19.60 -8.42 -0.94
C VAL A 139 18.44 -8.50 0.05
N ALA A 140 18.52 -7.79 1.17
CA ALA A 140 17.43 -7.76 2.15
C ALA A 140 16.13 -7.19 1.56
N LEU A 141 16.18 -6.27 0.59
CA LEU A 141 15.01 -5.72 -0.10
C LEU A 141 14.38 -6.66 -1.14
N ILE A 142 15.11 -7.67 -1.60
CA ILE A 142 14.55 -8.71 -2.48
C ILE A 142 13.50 -9.53 -1.73
N VAL A 143 13.74 -9.82 -0.45
CA VAL A 143 12.82 -10.61 0.40
C VAL A 143 11.40 -10.03 0.44
N PRO A 144 11.17 -8.77 0.84
CA PRO A 144 9.83 -8.19 0.82
C PRO A 144 9.26 -8.07 -0.61
N GLY A 145 10.09 -7.83 -1.64
CA GLY A 145 9.65 -7.81 -3.03
C GLY A 145 9.06 -9.15 -3.48
N VAL A 146 9.74 -10.26 -3.16
CA VAL A 146 9.25 -11.62 -3.47
C VAL A 146 7.99 -11.93 -2.67
N MET A 147 7.95 -11.57 -1.38
CA MET A 147 6.76 -11.75 -0.55
C MET A 147 5.55 -11.00 -1.11
N MET A 148 5.73 -9.80 -1.66
CA MET A 148 4.65 -9.06 -2.33
C MET A 148 4.10 -9.80 -3.55
N VAL A 149 4.97 -10.40 -4.36
CA VAL A 149 4.54 -11.20 -5.53
C VAL A 149 3.76 -12.43 -5.08
N ILE A 150 4.28 -13.17 -4.10
CA ILE A 150 3.61 -14.36 -3.55
C ILE A 150 2.24 -13.99 -3.00
N VAL A 151 2.17 -12.99 -2.12
CA VAL A 151 0.90 -12.53 -1.53
C VAL A 151 -0.04 -11.99 -2.60
N GLY A 152 0.45 -11.27 -3.60
CA GLY A 152 -0.36 -10.80 -4.72
C GLY A 152 -1.01 -11.95 -5.49
N VAL A 153 -0.25 -13.01 -5.81
CA VAL A 153 -0.77 -14.20 -6.48
C VAL A 153 -1.74 -14.99 -5.60
N LEU A 154 -1.43 -15.14 -4.30
CA LEU A 154 -2.33 -15.78 -3.34
C LEU A 154 -3.63 -15.01 -3.21
N TYR A 155 -3.59 -13.68 -3.17
CA TYR A 155 -4.76 -12.83 -3.11
C TYR A 155 -5.62 -12.95 -4.37
N TRP A 156 -5.01 -13.06 -5.54
CA TRP A 156 -5.76 -13.31 -6.76
C TRP A 156 -6.52 -14.64 -6.74
N LYS A 157 -5.89 -15.70 -6.22
CA LYS A 157 -6.44 -17.07 -6.24
C LYS A 157 -7.41 -17.38 -5.09
N LEU A 158 -7.13 -16.87 -3.89
CA LEU A 158 -7.82 -17.26 -2.66
C LEU A 158 -8.92 -16.27 -2.23
N THR A 159 -8.98 -15.10 -2.85
CA THR A 159 -9.97 -14.07 -2.51
C THR A 159 -11.00 -13.89 -3.62
N GLN A 160 -12.17 -13.40 -3.24
CA GLN A 160 -13.27 -12.97 -4.11
C GLN A 160 -13.53 -11.48 -3.87
N ASP A 161 -14.27 -10.80 -4.75
CA ASP A 161 -14.53 -9.37 -4.57
C ASP A 161 -15.60 -9.07 -3.50
N CYS A 162 -16.66 -9.86 -3.43
CA CYS A 162 -17.70 -9.74 -2.40
C CYS A 162 -18.26 -11.12 -2.00
N PRO A 163 -19.10 -11.22 -0.96
CA PRO A 163 -19.70 -12.50 -0.55
C PRO A 163 -20.53 -13.18 -1.65
N GLN A 164 -21.05 -12.40 -2.60
CA GLN A 164 -21.81 -12.88 -3.76
C GLN A 164 -20.94 -13.31 -4.96
N GLY A 165 -19.61 -13.22 -4.84
CA GLY A 165 -18.67 -13.58 -5.90
C GLY A 165 -17.91 -12.37 -6.47
N ASN A 166 -17.51 -12.46 -7.73
CA ASN A 166 -16.70 -11.41 -8.35
C ASN A 166 -17.55 -10.28 -8.91
N PHE A 167 -17.05 -9.04 -8.87
CA PHE A 167 -17.81 -7.87 -9.34
C PHE A 167 -18.25 -8.01 -10.80
N LYS A 168 -17.44 -8.66 -11.66
CA LYS A 168 -17.79 -8.92 -13.06
C LYS A 168 -19.00 -9.84 -13.20
N GLU A 169 -19.06 -10.90 -12.41
CA GLU A 169 -20.12 -11.91 -12.46
C GLU A 169 -21.42 -11.35 -11.87
N VAL A 170 -21.32 -10.67 -10.73
CA VAL A 170 -22.47 -10.10 -10.03
C VAL A 170 -23.07 -8.92 -10.83
N ARG A 171 -22.25 -8.10 -11.51
CA ARG A 171 -22.75 -7.08 -12.46
C ARG A 171 -23.39 -7.68 -13.70
N ALA A 172 -22.89 -8.82 -14.19
CA ALA A 172 -23.51 -9.53 -15.31
C ALA A 172 -24.90 -10.09 -14.95
N GLN A 173 -25.16 -10.33 -13.66
CA GLN A 173 -26.47 -10.71 -13.12
C GLN A 173 -27.40 -9.50 -12.87
N GLY A 174 -26.97 -8.28 -13.19
CA GLY A 174 -27.77 -7.06 -13.02
C GLY A 174 -27.84 -6.52 -11.59
N ILE A 175 -27.04 -7.08 -10.66
CA ILE A 175 -26.96 -6.61 -9.28
C ILE A 175 -25.93 -5.48 -9.22
N GLU A 176 -26.32 -4.31 -8.69
CA GLU A 176 -25.37 -3.22 -8.46
C GLU A 176 -24.38 -3.60 -7.35
N VAL A 177 -23.09 -3.59 -7.68
CA VAL A 177 -21.99 -3.96 -6.77
C VAL A 177 -21.02 -2.80 -6.62
N GLY A 178 -20.72 -2.45 -5.38
CA GLY A 178 -20.03 -1.23 -4.97
C GLY A 178 -20.92 -0.37 -4.09
N SER A 179 -20.49 0.84 -3.70
CA SER A 179 -21.22 1.65 -2.71
C SER A 179 -22.59 2.21 -3.15
N GLY A 180 -23.11 1.85 -4.34
CA GLY A 180 -24.40 2.32 -4.87
C GLY A 180 -24.50 3.84 -5.08
N LYS A 181 -23.42 4.59 -4.85
CA LYS A 181 -23.39 6.05 -4.91
C LYS A 181 -22.75 6.50 -6.21
N LYS A 182 -23.48 7.33 -6.96
CA LYS A 182 -23.09 7.92 -8.24
C LYS A 182 -21.69 8.53 -8.17
N GLY A 183 -20.75 7.95 -8.92
CA GLY A 183 -19.46 8.52 -9.32
C GLY A 183 -18.52 8.96 -8.19
N GLY A 184 -17.39 8.27 -8.00
CA GLY A 184 -16.37 8.61 -6.99
C GLY A 184 -15.94 10.08 -6.96
N MET A 185 -15.94 10.78 -8.11
CA MET A 185 -15.65 12.22 -8.15
C MET A 185 -16.75 13.11 -7.57
N ALA A 186 -18.03 12.76 -7.75
CA ALA A 186 -19.13 13.51 -7.17
C ALA A 186 -19.16 13.37 -5.64
N ILE A 187 -18.87 12.16 -5.14
CA ILE A 187 -18.76 11.88 -3.70
C ILE A 187 -17.57 12.64 -3.10
N LEU A 188 -16.42 12.64 -3.80
CA LEU A 188 -15.23 13.37 -3.37
C LEU A 188 -15.49 14.88 -3.32
N MET A 189 -16.16 15.42 -4.33
CA MET A 189 -16.52 16.84 -4.37
C MET A 189 -17.55 17.20 -3.28
N GLN A 190 -18.48 16.31 -2.97
CA GLN A 190 -19.42 16.47 -1.86
C GLN A 190 -18.71 16.45 -0.50
N ALA A 191 -17.76 15.52 -0.32
CA ALA A 191 -16.94 15.45 0.89
C ALA A 191 -16.07 16.70 1.07
N ALA A 192 -15.44 17.18 0.00
CA ALA A 192 -14.61 18.38 0.02
C ALA A 192 -15.39 19.67 0.34
N ARG A 193 -16.69 19.73 0.05
CA ARG A 193 -17.55 20.86 0.44
C ARG A 193 -17.95 20.85 1.92
N ASN A 194 -17.77 19.73 2.62
CA ASN A 194 -18.19 19.60 4.01
C ASN A 194 -17.05 20.01 4.96
N TYR A 195 -17.24 21.11 5.71
CA TYR A 195 -16.25 21.61 6.67
C TYR A 195 -15.86 20.56 7.74
N ARG A 196 -16.76 19.65 8.10
CA ARG A 196 -16.50 18.58 9.09
C ARG A 196 -15.42 17.61 8.59
N VAL A 197 -15.37 17.36 7.29
CA VAL A 197 -14.35 16.51 6.66
C VAL A 197 -12.97 17.16 6.83
N TRP A 198 -12.88 18.48 6.69
CA TRP A 198 -11.63 19.21 6.89
C TRP A 198 -11.17 19.24 8.35
N ILE A 199 -12.10 19.37 9.30
CA ILE A 199 -11.76 19.28 10.74
C ILE A 199 -11.20 17.88 11.06
N LEU A 200 -11.88 16.82 10.60
CA LEU A 200 -11.44 15.44 10.83
C LEU A 200 -10.12 15.14 10.09
N PHE A 201 -9.94 15.69 8.89
CA PHE A 201 -8.70 15.58 8.12
C PHE A 201 -7.52 16.21 8.87
N LEU A 202 -7.69 17.43 9.41
CA LEU A 202 -6.66 18.09 10.19
C LEU A 202 -6.37 17.34 11.49
N ALA A 203 -7.41 16.87 12.20
CA ALA A 203 -7.24 16.09 13.42
C ALA A 203 -6.47 14.79 13.15
N TYR A 204 -6.79 14.07 12.07
CA TYR A 204 -6.08 12.84 11.69
C TYR A 204 -4.66 13.12 11.20
N GLY A 205 -4.43 14.22 10.46
CA GLY A 205 -3.11 14.60 9.99
C GLY A 205 -2.16 15.12 11.09
N ALA A 206 -2.70 15.50 12.25
CA ALA A 206 -1.92 15.88 13.42
C ALA A 206 -1.52 14.69 14.31
N CYS A 207 -2.04 13.48 14.03
CA CYS A 207 -1.70 12.24 14.72
C CYS A 207 -0.52 11.52 14.05
#